data_AF-A0A519TIK8-F1
#
_entry.id   AF-A0A519TIK8-F1
#
_cell.length_a   1.000
_cell.length_b   1.000
_cell.length_c   1.000
_cell.angle_alpha   90.00
_cell.angle_beta   90.00
_cell.angle_gamma   90.00
#
_symmetry.space_group_name_H-M   'P 1'
#
loop_
_entity.id
_entity.type
_entity.pdbx_description
1 polymer ?
#
loop_
_entity_poly.entity_id
_entity_poly.type
_entity_poly.pdbx_seq_one_letter_code
_entity_poly.pdbx_strand_id
1 'polypeptide(L)'
;MKNKVISEVDYLLIETVKALRIEKGISKAQLSSRLKLAGSFVGKVEDLSQRDKYSIRHLPLLVEALGLKSIGELFPKTPVNNMLEITYEKAAKLNKNGINSKQFEEKIISIRPKSVK
;
A
#
# COMPACT_ATOMS: atom_id res chain seq x y z
N MET A 1 12.68 -5.23 14.25
CA MET A 1 12.27 -5.76 12.93
C MET A 1 10.90 -6.43 13.03
N LYS A 2 10.05 -6.29 12.01
CA LYS A 2 8.73 -6.91 11.89
C LYS A 2 8.66 -7.72 10.60
N ASN A 3 7.85 -8.78 10.60
CA ASN A 3 7.60 -9.61 9.42
C ASN A 3 6.12 -9.55 9.03
N LYS A 4 5.86 -9.48 7.73
CA LYS A 4 4.53 -9.51 7.13
C LYS A 4 4.50 -10.55 6.04
N VAL A 5 3.54 -11.46 6.12
CA VAL A 5 3.18 -12.36 5.03
C VAL A 5 1.96 -11.80 4.31
N ILE A 6 2.06 -11.64 2.99
CA ILE A 6 1.01 -11.06 2.13
C ILE A 6 1.09 -11.74 0.75
N SER A 7 -0.02 -11.79 0.01
CA SER A 7 0.05 -12.26 -1.38
C SER A 7 0.84 -11.25 -2.21
N GLU A 8 1.54 -11.72 -3.24
CA GLU A 8 2.27 -10.79 -4.12
C GLU A 8 1.32 -9.85 -4.85
N VAL A 9 0.17 -10.35 -5.31
CA VAL A 9 -0.84 -9.55 -6.00
C VAL A 9 -1.38 -8.41 -5.12
N ASP A 10 -1.64 -8.68 -3.83
CA ASP A 10 -2.10 -7.64 -2.91
C ASP A 10 -1.00 -6.60 -2.68
N TYR A 11 0.24 -7.04 -2.48
CA TYR A 11 1.36 -6.14 -2.23
C TYR A 11 1.64 -5.23 -3.44
N LEU A 12 1.66 -5.79 -4.64
CA LEU A 12 1.85 -5.03 -5.88
C LEU A 12 0.72 -4.02 -6.07
N LEU A 13 -0.54 -4.42 -5.86
CA LEU A 13 -1.68 -3.50 -5.95
C LEU A 13 -1.54 -2.34 -4.96
N ILE A 14 -1.17 -2.62 -3.71
CA ILE A 14 -0.99 -1.58 -2.68
C ILE A 14 0.11 -0.59 -3.08
N GLU A 15 1.27 -1.09 -3.50
CA GLU A 15 2.40 -0.23 -3.88
C GLU A 15 2.14 0.56 -5.15
N THR A 16 1.49 -0.03 -6.17
CA THR A 16 1.07 0.68 -7.38
C THR A 16 0.07 1.79 -7.05
N VAL A 17 -0.98 1.51 -6.27
CA VAL A 17 -1.96 2.52 -5.85
C VAL A 17 -1.30 3.63 -5.04
N LYS A 18 -0.40 3.29 -4.10
CA LYS A 18 0.35 4.24 -3.29
C LYS A 18 1.23 5.15 -4.15
N ALA A 19 1.95 4.59 -5.12
CA ALA A 19 2.77 5.34 -6.06
C ALA A 19 1.94 6.33 -6.88
N LEU A 20 0.86 5.87 -7.52
CA LEU A 20 -0.07 6.71 -8.29
C LEU A 20 -0.70 7.81 -7.44
N ARG A 21 -1.07 7.47 -6.19
CA ARG A 21 -1.64 8.42 -5.23
C ARG A 21 -0.64 9.53 -4.91
N ILE A 22 0.63 9.19 -4.65
CA ILE A 22 1.70 10.14 -4.34
C ILE A 22 2.01 11.02 -5.56
N GLU A 23 2.14 10.42 -6.74
CA GLU A 23 2.38 11.13 -8.01
C GLU A 23 1.30 12.19 -8.29
N LYS A 24 0.04 11.87 -8.00
CA LYS A 24 -1.11 12.76 -8.18
C LYS A 24 -1.34 13.72 -7.01
N GLY A 25 -0.47 13.73 -5.99
CA GLY A 25 -0.61 14.59 -4.81
C GLY A 25 -1.84 14.30 -3.95
N ILE A 26 -2.42 13.10 -4.03
CA ILE A 26 -3.63 12.71 -3.30
C ILE A 26 -3.21 12.20 -1.90
N SER A 27 -3.83 12.70 -0.83
CA SER A 27 -3.59 12.15 0.51
C SER A 27 -4.34 10.83 0.74
N LYS A 28 -3.92 10.03 1.73
CA LYS A 28 -4.60 8.79 2.12
C LYS A 28 -6.08 9.01 2.47
N ALA A 29 -6.37 10.11 3.17
CA ALA A 29 -7.74 10.48 3.53
C ALA A 29 -8.56 10.89 2.31
N GLN A 30 -7.98 11.66 1.38
CA GLN A 30 -8.64 12.02 0.12
C GLN A 30 -8.94 10.79 -0.74
N LEU A 31 -7.99 9.85 -0.88
CA LEU A 31 -8.26 8.63 -1.64
C LEU A 31 -9.35 7.80 -0.96
N SER A 32 -9.33 7.65 0.37
CA SER A 32 -10.41 6.96 1.10
C SER A 32 -11.78 7.58 0.85
N SER A 33 -11.85 8.92 0.85
CA SER A 33 -13.08 9.66 0.56
C SER A 33 -13.55 9.44 -0.89
N ARG A 34 -12.65 9.49 -1.88
CA ARG A 34 -12.97 9.19 -3.29
C ARG A 34 -13.49 7.76 -3.47
N LEU A 35 -12.99 6.82 -2.69
CA LEU A 35 -13.46 5.42 -2.66
C LEU A 35 -14.78 5.22 -1.90
N LYS A 36 -15.33 6.28 -1.28
CA LYS A 36 -16.53 6.23 -0.40
C LYS A 36 -16.33 5.29 0.80
N LEU A 37 -15.13 5.29 1.37
CA LEU A 37 -14.73 4.48 2.53
C LEU A 37 -14.39 5.37 3.73
N ALA A 38 -14.25 4.76 4.91
CA ALA A 38 -13.80 5.46 6.11
C ALA A 38 -12.46 6.17 5.85
N GLY A 39 -12.29 7.42 6.32
CA GLY A 39 -11.11 8.24 6.00
C GLY A 39 -9.75 7.63 6.37
N SER A 40 -9.72 6.65 7.27
CA SER A 40 -8.53 5.91 7.68
C SER A 40 -8.23 4.67 6.81
N PHE A 41 -9.13 4.28 5.90
CA PHE A 41 -9.07 3.01 5.18
C PHE A 41 -7.77 2.84 4.38
N VAL A 42 -7.46 3.76 3.48
CA VAL A 42 -6.21 3.72 2.69
C VAL A 42 -4.99 3.79 3.60
N GLY A 43 -5.09 4.50 4.73
CA GLY A 43 -4.03 4.54 5.72
C GLY A 43 -3.74 3.19 6.35
N LYS A 44 -4.77 2.38 6.61
CA LYS A 44 -4.61 0.99 7.07
C LYS A 44 -4.07 0.10 5.95
N VAL A 45 -4.59 0.21 4.74
CA VAL A 45 -4.14 -0.60 3.59
C VAL A 45 -2.65 -0.39 3.28
N GLU A 46 -2.18 0.85 3.37
CA GLU A 46 -0.76 1.19 3.15
C GLU A 46 0.14 0.99 4.38
N ASP A 47 -0.37 0.47 5.50
CA ASP A 47 0.43 0.13 6.70
C ASP A 47 0.64 -1.39 6.73
N LEU A 48 1.88 -1.85 6.55
CA LEU A 48 2.23 -3.27 6.52
C LEU A 48 1.86 -4.00 7.82
N SER A 49 1.72 -3.30 8.95
CA SER A 49 1.26 -3.91 10.21
C SER A 49 -0.24 -4.19 10.25
N GLN A 50 -1.03 -3.55 9.38
CA GLN A 50 -2.46 -3.78 9.29
C GLN A 50 -2.77 -4.90 8.30
N ARG A 51 -3.96 -5.49 8.42
CA ARG A 51 -4.40 -6.61 7.55
C ARG A 51 -5.30 -6.16 6.42
N ASP A 52 -5.80 -4.92 6.46
CA ASP A 52 -6.67 -4.34 5.45
C ASP A 52 -6.03 -4.37 4.06
N LYS A 53 -6.84 -4.66 3.05
CA LYS A 53 -6.43 -4.76 1.65
C LYS A 53 -7.50 -4.16 0.76
N TYR A 54 -7.14 -3.85 -0.49
CA TYR A 54 -8.15 -3.61 -1.51
C TYR A 54 -8.82 -4.93 -1.88
N SER A 55 -10.14 -4.92 -1.98
CA SER A 55 -10.92 -6.05 -2.52
C SER A 55 -11.20 -5.82 -4.00
N ILE A 56 -11.71 -6.84 -4.69
CA ILE A 56 -12.12 -6.75 -6.11
C ILE A 56 -13.14 -5.60 -6.32
N ARG A 57 -14.04 -5.38 -5.35
CA ARG A 57 -15.00 -4.27 -5.37
C ARG A 57 -14.32 -2.89 -5.46
N HIS A 58 -13.11 -2.75 -4.93
CA HIS A 58 -12.38 -1.49 -4.92
C HIS A 58 -11.69 -1.19 -6.24
N LEU A 59 -11.47 -2.18 -7.12
CA LEU A 59 -10.74 -1.99 -8.38
C LEU A 59 -11.38 -0.93 -9.31
N PRO A 60 -12.69 -0.99 -9.65
CA PRO A 60 -13.30 0.06 -10.48
C PRO A 60 -13.27 1.44 -9.78
N LEU A 61 -13.45 1.47 -8.45
CA LEU A 61 -13.40 2.70 -7.67
C LEU A 61 -12.00 3.33 -7.68
N LEU A 62 -10.94 2.52 -7.65
CA LEU A 62 -9.56 2.97 -7.76
C LEU A 62 -9.27 3.55 -9.15
N VAL A 63 -9.78 2.92 -10.21
CA VAL A 63 -9.66 3.42 -11.59
C VAL A 63 -10.26 4.81 -11.70
N GLU A 64 -11.49 5.00 -11.23
CA GLU A 64 -12.15 6.31 -11.21
C GLU A 64 -11.42 7.32 -10.32
N ALA A 65 -11.09 6.94 -9.08
CA ALA A 65 -10.49 7.84 -8.10
C ALA A 65 -9.09 8.34 -8.47
N LEU A 66 -8.34 7.54 -9.23
CA LEU A 66 -7.00 7.84 -9.72
C LEU A 66 -6.99 8.34 -11.17
N GLY A 67 -8.13 8.34 -11.87
CA GLY A 67 -8.23 8.76 -13.27
C GLY A 67 -7.43 7.85 -14.21
N LEU A 68 -7.52 6.54 -14.01
CA LEU A 68 -6.91 5.52 -14.86
C LEU A 68 -7.86 5.13 -15.99
N LYS A 69 -7.34 4.54 -17.08
CA LYS A 69 -8.19 4.11 -18.21
C LYS A 69 -8.81 2.75 -18.00
N SER A 70 -8.15 1.87 -17.22
CA SER A 70 -8.62 0.50 -17.00
C SER A 70 -8.04 -0.11 -15.72
N ILE A 71 -8.63 -1.22 -15.27
CA ILE A 71 -8.10 -2.03 -14.15
C ILE A 71 -6.69 -2.56 -14.46
N GLY A 72 -6.35 -2.79 -15.73
CA GLY A 72 -5.03 -3.28 -16.13
C GLY A 72 -3.89 -2.34 -15.73
N GLU A 73 -4.15 -1.03 -15.63
CA GLU A 73 -3.16 -0.04 -15.18
C GLU A 73 -2.80 -0.18 -13.69
N LEU A 74 -3.62 -0.89 -12.90
CA LEU A 74 -3.31 -1.22 -11.50
C LEU A 74 -2.30 -2.38 -11.37
N PHE A 75 -2.11 -3.17 -12.44
CA PHE A 75 -1.24 -4.34 -12.46
C PHE A 75 -0.28 -4.30 -13.66
N PRO A 76 0.70 -3.38 -13.68
CA PRO A 76 1.64 -3.25 -14.79
C PRO A 76 2.60 -4.45 -14.93
N LYS A 77 2.62 -5.35 -13.95
CA LYS A 77 3.41 -6.58 -13.94
C LYS A 77 2.56 -7.73 -13.40
N THR A 78 2.67 -8.88 -14.04
CA THR A 78 2.05 -10.11 -13.55
C THR A 78 2.82 -10.60 -12.31
N PRO A 79 2.15 -10.87 -11.18
CA PRO A 79 2.78 -11.51 -10.04
C PRO A 79 3.28 -12.92 -10.44
N VAL A 80 4.49 -13.26 -10.01
CA VAL A 80 5.18 -14.54 -10.28
C VAL A 80 5.20 -15.46 -9.06
N ASN A 81 4.97 -14.92 -7.87
CA ASN A 81 4.91 -15.62 -6.58
C ASN A 81 3.49 -15.58 -6.03
N ASN A 82 3.06 -16.63 -5.33
CA ASN A 82 1.79 -16.60 -4.62
C ASN A 82 1.87 -15.67 -3.39
N MET A 83 2.87 -15.88 -2.55
CA MET A 83 3.04 -15.22 -1.25
C MET A 83 4.44 -14.63 -1.10
N LEU A 84 4.52 -13.49 -0.43
CA LEU A 84 5.75 -12.82 -0.05
C LEU A 84 5.90 -12.82 1.48
N GLU A 85 7.15 -12.88 1.93
CA GLU A 85 7.56 -12.52 3.28
C GLU A 85 8.36 -11.22 3.23
N ILE A 86 7.84 -10.20 3.90
CA ILE A 86 8.39 -8.85 3.93
C ILE A 86 8.92 -8.58 5.34
N THR A 87 10.21 -8.29 5.44
CA THR A 87 10.86 -7.83 6.67
C THR A 87 11.02 -6.32 6.60
N TYR A 88 10.56 -5.62 7.65
CA TYR A 88 10.58 -4.16 7.70
C TYR A 88 10.78 -3.63 9.13
N GLU A 89 11.17 -2.36 9.22
CA GLU A 89 11.26 -1.61 10.47
C GLU A 89 10.35 -0.39 10.45
N LYS A 90 9.79 -0.03 11.61
CA LYS A 90 9.06 1.23 11.77
C LYS A 90 10.04 2.28 12.29
N ALA A 91 10.40 3.22 11.43
CA ALA A 91 11.19 4.40 11.80
C ALA A 91 10.26 5.58 12.08
N ALA A 92 10.56 6.40 13.07
CA ALA A 92 9.86 7.66 13.26
C ALA A 92 10.21 8.61 12.11
N LYS A 93 9.21 9.26 11.51
CA LYS A 93 9.49 10.33 10.55
C LYS A 93 10.12 11.50 11.27
N LEU A 94 11.12 12.12 10.66
CA LEU A 94 11.64 13.40 11.15
C LEU A 94 10.75 14.53 10.66
N ASN A 95 10.36 15.44 11.56
CA ASN A 95 9.73 16.70 11.17
C ASN A 95 10.79 17.61 10.54
N LYS A 96 10.35 18.68 9.85
CA LYS A 96 11.25 19.69 9.23
C LYS A 96 12.28 20.30 10.21
N ASN A 97 12.02 20.21 11.51
CA ASN A 97 12.85 20.75 12.59
C ASN A 97 13.79 19.69 13.21
N GLY A 98 13.94 18.50 12.62
CA GLY A 98 14.79 17.43 13.15
C GLY A 98 14.22 16.67 14.35
N ILE A 99 13.04 17.05 14.84
CA ILE A 99 12.34 16.38 15.95
C ILE A 99 11.56 15.18 15.41
N ASN A 100 11.57 14.06 16.15
CA ASN A 100 10.77 12.88 15.85
C ASN A 100 9.26 13.22 15.78
N SER A 101 8.62 12.83 14.69
CA SER A 101 7.19 12.93 14.48
C SER A 101 6.43 11.82 15.22
N LYS A 102 5.14 12.05 15.47
CA LYS A 102 4.20 10.97 15.85
C LYS A 102 3.88 10.03 14.67
N GLN A 103 4.30 10.39 13.46
CA GLN A 103 4.13 9.57 12.27
C GLN A 103 5.33 8.63 12.08
N PHE A 104 5.05 7.42 11.65
CA PHE A 104 6.06 6.41 11.35
C PHE A 104 6.09 6.13 9.85
N GLU A 105 7.26 5.69 9.38
CA GLU A 105 7.44 5.12 8.06
C GLU A 105 8.01 3.72 8.15
N GLU A 106 7.67 2.92 7.15
CA GLU A 106 8.10 1.53 7.07
C GLU A 106 9.31 1.46 6.15
N LYS A 107 10.46 1.14 6.74
CA LYS A 107 11.69 0.89 6.00
C LYS A 107 11.74 -0.60 5.67
N ILE A 108 11.59 -0.94 4.39
CA ILE A 108 11.71 -2.31 3.90
C ILE A 108 13.18 -2.74 4.02
N ILE A 109 13.40 -3.91 4.63
CA ILE A 109 14.73 -4.53 4.78
C ILE A 109 14.91 -5.63 3.73
N SER A 110 13.90 -6.49 3.56
CA SER A 110 13.93 -7.50 2.50
C SER A 110 12.52 -7.95 2.11
N ILE A 111 12.39 -8.38 0.87
CA ILE A 111 11.19 -9.03 0.33
C ILE A 111 11.66 -10.34 -0.28
N ARG A 112 11.05 -11.46 0.11
CA ARG A 112 11.39 -12.79 -0.38
C ARG A 112 10.12 -13.57 -0.73
N PRO A 113 10.13 -14.43 -1.75
CA PRO A 113 9.06 -15.40 -1.93
C PRO A 113 8.90 -16.24 -0.67
N LYS A 114 7.67 -16.40 -0.18
CA LYS A 114 7.41 -17.33 0.92
C LYS A 114 7.38 -18.74 0.34
N SER A 115 8.44 -19.51 0.59
CA SER A 115 8.47 -20.93 0.26
C SER A 115 7.30 -21.63 0.94
N VAL A 116 6.45 -22.30 0.15
CA VAL A 116 5.47 -23.25 0.66
C VAL A 116 6.28 -24.50 1.02
N LYS A 117 6.36 -24.83 2.31
CA LYS A 117 6.79 -26.16 2.75
C LYS A 117 5.65 -27.14 2.57
#